data_AF-A0A1Q3B6D2-F1
#
_entry.id   AF-A0A1Q3B6D2-F1
#
_cell.length_a   1.000
_cell.length_b   1.000
_cell.length_c   1.000
_cell.angle_alpha   90.00
_cell.angle_beta   90.00
_cell.angle_gamma   90.00
#
_symmetry.space_group_name_H-M   'P 1'
#
loop_
_entity.id
_entity.type
_entity.pdbx_description
1 polymer ?
#
loop_
_entity_poly.entity_id
_entity_poly.type
_entity_poly.pdbx_seq_one_letter_code
_entity_poly.pdbx_strand_id
1 'polypeptide(L)'
;MNENEDIKSMFSRFTYIINALQALDKTYSNREMVRKILRCLPKLWMPKVTAIEEAKNLNILPLDLLGSLMTHELSMQKKDNDEENEKKKKKIVALKLPLIEDSEDDDENEELAFITRKF
;
A
#
# COMPACT_ATOMS: atom_id res chain seq x y z
N MET A 1 -12.05 -8.61 5.44
CA MET A 1 -10.68 -8.99 5.10
C MET A 1 -9.90 -8.95 6.38
N ASN A 2 -9.14 -10.00 6.71
CA ASN A 2 -8.28 -9.97 7.89
C ASN A 2 -7.08 -9.04 7.63
N GLU A 3 -6.40 -8.59 8.68
CA GLU A 3 -5.34 -7.57 8.58
C GLU A 3 -4.15 -7.99 7.70
N ASN A 4 -3.88 -9.30 7.61
CA ASN A 4 -2.78 -9.88 6.82
C ASN A 4 -3.28 -10.80 5.68
N GLU A 5 -4.57 -10.75 5.36
CA GLU A 5 -5.13 -11.52 4.25
C GLU A 5 -4.93 -10.74 2.96
N ASP A 6 -4.39 -11.38 1.91
CA ASP A 6 -4.28 -10.76 0.58
C ASP A 6 -5.63 -10.77 -0.16
N ILE A 7 -5.76 -9.91 -1.18
CA ILE A 7 -7.01 -9.82 -1.95
C ILE A 7 -7.39 -11.16 -2.60
N LYS A 8 -6.41 -11.94 -3.08
CA LYS A 8 -6.67 -13.22 -3.75
C LYS A 8 -7.31 -14.21 -2.76
N SER A 9 -6.73 -14.35 -1.57
CA SER A 9 -7.20 -15.21 -0.50
C SER A 9 -8.60 -14.81 -0.03
N MET A 10 -8.84 -13.50 0.14
CA MET A 10 -10.17 -12.97 0.49
C MET A 10 -11.21 -13.32 -0.58
N PHE A 11 -10.86 -13.16 -1.87
CA PHE A 11 -11.76 -13.48 -2.98
C PHE A 11 -12.01 -14.99 -3.14
N SER A 12 -11.01 -15.83 -2.88
CA SER A 12 -11.17 -17.29 -2.85
C SER A 12 -12.16 -17.72 -1.76
N ARG A 13 -12.05 -17.17 -0.55
CA ARG A 13 -13.02 -17.39 0.54
C ARG A 13 -14.41 -16.90 0.15
N PHE A 14 -14.52 -15.73 -0.46
CA PHE A 14 -15.79 -15.20 -0.95
C PHE A 14 -16.43 -16.16 -1.98
N THR A 15 -15.65 -16.63 -2.95
CA THR A 15 -16.11 -17.56 -3.99
C THR A 15 -16.58 -18.88 -3.40
N TYR A 16 -15.84 -19.43 -2.43
CA TYR A 16 -16.24 -20.63 -1.70
C TYR A 16 -17.61 -20.45 -1.02
N ILE A 17 -17.82 -19.33 -0.34
CA ILE A 17 -19.09 -19.01 0.32
C ILE A 17 -20.23 -18.89 -0.71
N ILE A 18 -20.00 -18.20 -1.82
CA ILE A 18 -21.00 -18.07 -2.89
C ILE A 18 -21.38 -19.45 -3.45
N ASN A 19 -20.40 -20.30 -3.74
CA ASN A 19 -20.66 -21.62 -4.28
C ASN A 19 -21.44 -22.49 -3.29
N ALA A 20 -21.11 -22.41 -2.00
CA ALA A 20 -21.87 -23.09 -0.95
C ALA A 20 -23.31 -22.57 -0.85
N LEU A 21 -23.52 -21.25 -0.98
CA LEU A 21 -24.86 -20.65 -0.98
C LEU A 21 -25.66 -21.03 -2.23
N GLN A 22 -25.01 -21.12 -3.39
CA GLN A 22 -25.64 -21.57 -4.63
C GLN A 22 -26.08 -23.04 -4.53
N ALA A 23 -25.31 -23.90 -3.84
CA ALA A 23 -25.71 -25.27 -3.54
C ALA A 23 -26.93 -25.36 -2.61
N LEU A 24 -27.26 -24.28 -1.90
CA LEU A 24 -28.46 -24.13 -1.06
C LEU A 24 -29.57 -23.33 -1.78
N ASP A 25 -29.55 -23.30 -3.11
CA ASP A 25 -30.47 -22.52 -3.97
C ASP A 25 -30.48 -21.01 -3.73
N LYS A 26 -29.45 -20.47 -3.07
CA LYS A 26 -29.30 -19.04 -2.84
C LYS A 26 -28.27 -18.44 -3.79
N THR A 27 -28.76 -17.83 -4.87
CA THR A 27 -27.94 -17.12 -5.85
C THR A 27 -27.87 -15.63 -5.54
N TYR A 28 -26.78 -14.99 -5.99
CA TYR A 28 -26.59 -13.55 -5.89
C TYR A 28 -26.32 -12.99 -7.29
N SER A 29 -26.88 -11.82 -7.58
CA SER A 29 -26.52 -11.09 -8.79
C SER A 29 -25.10 -10.54 -8.69
N ASN A 30 -24.43 -10.34 -9.84
CA ASN A 30 -23.09 -9.74 -9.91
C ASN A 30 -23.00 -8.44 -9.09
N ARG A 31 -24.03 -7.60 -9.18
CA ARG A 31 -24.13 -6.35 -8.42
C ARG A 31 -24.10 -6.55 -6.91
N GLU A 32 -24.83 -7.54 -6.41
CA GLU A 32 -24.83 -7.86 -4.99
C GLU A 32 -23.50 -8.44 -4.53
N MET A 33 -22.88 -9.29 -5.36
CA MET A 33 -21.57 -9.86 -5.08
C MET A 33 -20.50 -8.76 -5.01
N VAL A 34 -20.45 -7.87 -6.01
CA VAL A 34 -19.54 -6.72 -6.04
C VAL A 34 -19.71 -5.84 -4.80
N ARG A 35 -20.95 -5.48 -4.43
CA ARG A 35 -21.19 -4.69 -3.21
C ARG A 35 -20.72 -5.39 -1.94
N LYS A 36 -20.92 -6.71 -1.85
CA LYS A 36 -20.44 -7.50 -0.70
C LYS A 36 -18.91 -7.53 -0.64
N ILE A 37 -18.25 -7.73 -1.77
CA ILE A 37 -16.77 -7.70 -1.87
C ILE A 37 -16.24 -6.34 -1.42
N LEU A 38 -16.79 -5.24 -1.95
CA LEU A 38 -16.36 -3.88 -1.59
C LEU A 38 -16.55 -3.58 -0.09
N ARG A 39 -17.64 -4.06 0.52
CA ARG A 39 -17.88 -3.95 1.97
C ARG A 39 -16.93 -4.76 2.83
N CYS A 40 -16.30 -5.80 2.29
CA CYS A 40 -15.35 -6.63 3.01
C CYS A 40 -13.92 -6.08 2.99
N LEU A 41 -13.65 -5.03 2.22
CA LEU A 41 -12.33 -4.41 2.10
C LEU A 41 -11.99 -3.55 3.34
N PRO A 42 -10.69 -3.46 3.72
CA PRO A 42 -10.22 -2.61 4.81
C PRO A 42 -10.43 -1.12 4.53
N LYS A 43 -10.40 -0.30 5.58
CA LYS A 43 -10.56 1.17 5.46
C LYS A 43 -9.55 1.85 4.52
N LEU A 44 -8.36 1.27 4.38
CA LEU A 44 -7.32 1.74 3.44
C LEU A 44 -7.78 1.72 1.97
N TRP A 45 -8.81 0.92 1.65
CA TRP A 45 -9.37 0.80 0.31
C TRP A 45 -10.54 1.75 0.06
N MET A 46 -10.96 2.54 1.05
CA MET A 46 -12.11 3.45 0.94
C MET A 46 -12.03 4.39 -0.27
N PRO A 47 -10.90 5.05 -0.58
CA PRO A 47 -10.81 5.92 -1.76
C PRO A 47 -11.12 5.18 -3.07
N LYS A 48 -10.66 3.91 -3.17
CA LYS A 48 -10.92 3.06 -4.34
C LYS A 48 -12.37 2.58 -4.37
N VAL A 49 -12.93 2.19 -3.23
CA VAL A 49 -14.34 1.80 -3.10
C VAL A 49 -15.26 2.95 -3.51
N THR A 50 -15.01 4.16 -3.00
CA THR A 50 -15.77 5.37 -3.34
C THR A 50 -15.72 5.66 -4.84
N ALA A 51 -14.53 5.60 -5.46
CA ALA A 51 -14.40 5.82 -6.90
C ALA A 51 -15.22 4.79 -7.73
N ILE A 52 -15.30 3.53 -7.29
CA ILE A 52 -16.10 2.50 -7.96
C ILE A 52 -17.60 2.76 -7.78
N GLU A 53 -18.02 3.18 -6.58
CA GLU A 53 -19.42 3.50 -6.27
C GLU A 53 -19.91 4.76 -7.00
N GLU A 54 -19.09 5.81 -7.05
CA GLU A 54 -19.37 7.07 -7.77
C GLU A 54 -19.52 6.83 -9.27
N ALA A 55 -18.66 5.98 -9.85
CA ALA A 55 -18.74 5.62 -11.26
C ALA A 55 -19.96 4.72 -11.59
N LYS A 56 -20.79 4.34 -10.60
CA LYS A 56 -21.92 3.42 -10.71
C LYS A 56 -21.55 2.09 -11.38
N ASN A 57 -20.28 1.69 -11.28
CA ASN A 57 -19.67 0.58 -11.99
C ASN A 57 -19.96 -0.78 -11.31
N LEU A 58 -21.16 -0.94 -10.74
CA LEU A 58 -21.55 -2.14 -9.99
C LEU A 58 -22.10 -3.27 -10.89
N ASN A 59 -22.18 -3.05 -12.20
CA ASN A 59 -22.54 -4.10 -13.17
C ASN A 59 -21.32 -4.89 -13.66
N ILE A 60 -20.12 -4.57 -13.16
CA ILE A 60 -18.87 -5.26 -13.51
C ILE A 60 -18.89 -6.69 -12.95
N LEU A 61 -18.25 -7.63 -13.65
CA LEU A 61 -18.13 -9.01 -13.20
C LEU A 61 -17.25 -9.09 -11.94
N PRO A 62 -17.55 -9.96 -10.97
CA PRO A 62 -16.71 -10.13 -9.78
C PRO A 62 -15.24 -10.42 -10.10
N LEU A 63 -14.97 -11.13 -11.20
CA LEU A 63 -13.61 -11.43 -11.66
C LEU A 63 -12.86 -10.20 -12.19
N ASP A 64 -13.54 -9.32 -12.93
CA ASP A 64 -12.95 -8.08 -13.41
C ASP A 64 -12.63 -7.13 -12.25
N LEU A 65 -13.52 -7.10 -11.25
CA LEU A 65 -13.29 -6.35 -10.01
C LEU A 65 -12.03 -6.87 -9.30
N LEU A 66 -11.85 -8.19 -9.21
CA LEU A 66 -10.67 -8.80 -8.61
C LEU A 66 -9.38 -8.32 -9.30
N GLY A 67 -9.36 -8.33 -10.64
CA GLY A 67 -8.21 -7.84 -11.41
C GLY A 67 -7.88 -6.37 -11.12
N SER A 68 -8.91 -5.52 -11.04
CA SER A 68 -8.74 -4.10 -10.68
C SER A 68 -8.19 -3.91 -9.27
N LEU A 69 -8.69 -4.69 -8.30
CA LEU A 69 -8.25 -4.66 -6.91
C LEU A 69 -6.80 -5.13 -6.76
N MET A 70 -6.43 -6.25 -7.39
CA MET A 70 -5.04 -6.75 -7.39
C MET A 70 -4.06 -5.76 -8.01
N THR A 71 -4.44 -5.12 -9.12
CA THR A 71 -3.60 -4.09 -9.75
C THR A 71 -3.37 -2.89 -8.83
N HIS A 72 -4.39 -2.50 -8.08
CA HIS A 72 -4.27 -1.44 -7.09
C HIS A 72 -3.41 -1.85 -5.89
N GLU A 73 -3.52 -3.10 -5.42
CA GLU A 73 -2.68 -3.66 -4.34
C GLU A 73 -1.19 -3.57 -4.70
N LEU A 74 -0.82 -4.02 -5.90
CA LEU A 74 0.55 -3.92 -6.42
C LEU A 74 1.04 -2.47 -6.57
N SER A 75 0.14 -1.55 -6.93
CA SER A 75 0.46 -0.12 -7.05
C SER A 75 0.70 0.53 -5.68
N MET A 76 -0.08 0.16 -4.67
CA MET A 76 0.11 0.63 -3.29
C MET A 76 1.47 0.17 -2.73
N GLN A 77 1.81 -1.11 -2.89
CA GLN A 77 3.10 -1.64 -2.43
C GLN A 77 4.31 -0.95 -3.07
N LYS A 78 4.20 -0.51 -4.33
CA LYS A 78 5.27 0.26 -4.99
C LYS A 78 5.42 1.66 -4.39
N LYS A 79 4.32 2.33 -4.06
CA LYS A 79 4.34 3.68 -3.47
C LYS A 79 4.92 3.68 -2.04
N ASP A 80 4.65 2.64 -1.25
CA ASP A 80 5.23 2.53 0.09
C ASP A 80 6.76 2.40 0.04
N ASN A 81 7.29 1.65 -0.93
CA ASN A 81 8.73 1.56 -1.18
C ASN A 81 9.36 2.90 -1.62
N ASP A 82 8.64 3.68 -2.44
CA ASP A 82 9.12 5.00 -2.91
C ASP A 82 9.07 6.06 -1.80
N GLU A 83 8.02 6.05 -0.95
CA GLU A 83 7.90 6.94 0.21
C GLU A 83 8.93 6.65 1.29
N GLU A 84 9.26 5.38 1.54
CA GLU A 84 10.33 5.02 2.49
C GLU A 84 11.70 5.52 2.00
N ASN A 85 11.94 5.46 0.70
CA ASN A 85 13.15 5.99 0.07
C ASN A 85 13.20 7.54 0.09
N GLU A 86 12.07 8.24 -0.07
CA GLU A 86 12.02 9.71 0.04
C GLU A 86 12.19 10.21 1.48
N LYS A 87 11.59 9.54 2.47
CA LYS A 87 11.71 9.91 3.90
C LYS A 87 13.15 9.72 4.40
N LYS A 88 13.88 8.72 3.88
CA LYS A 88 15.32 8.55 4.14
C LYS A 88 16.17 9.66 3.51
N LYS A 89 15.83 10.11 2.29
CA LYS A 89 16.56 11.21 1.59
C LYS A 89 16.32 12.60 2.21
N LYS A 90 15.12 12.88 2.73
CA LYS A 90 14.78 14.20 3.32
C LYS A 90 15.42 14.46 4.69
N LYS A 91 15.84 13.43 5.43
CA LYS A 91 16.53 13.61 6.73
C LYS A 91 17.99 14.04 6.62
N ILE A 92 18.64 13.91 5.46
CA ILE A 92 20.09 14.17 5.30
C ILE A 92 20.38 15.65 4.95
N VAL A 93 19.37 16.46 4.61
CA VAL A 93 19.58 17.77 3.96
C VAL A 93 19.50 18.98 4.91
N ALA A 94 19.14 18.80 6.19
CA ALA A 94 19.08 19.89 7.16
C ALA A 94 20.20 19.75 8.20
N LEU A 95 21.08 20.77 8.30
CA LEU A 95 22.19 20.99 9.24
C LEU A 95 23.61 20.60 8.77
N LYS A 96 24.34 21.55 8.16
CA LYS A 96 25.78 21.75 8.39
C LYS A 96 26.10 23.25 8.37
N LEU A 97 26.51 23.82 9.51
CA LEU A 97 27.24 25.09 9.64
C LEU A 97 28.42 24.82 10.61
N PRO A 98 29.63 25.34 10.37
CA PRO A 98 30.85 24.84 11.02
C PRO A 98 31.32 25.74 12.17
N LEU A 99 31.72 25.14 13.30
CA LEU A 99 32.59 25.77 14.31
C LEU A 99 33.55 24.69 14.84
N ILE A 100 34.85 24.99 14.73
CA ILE A 100 36.00 24.18 15.19
C ILE A 100 36.49 24.76 16.53
N GLU A 101 36.98 23.88 17.40
CA GLU A 101 38.02 23.99 18.46
C GLU A 101 37.54 23.19 19.70
N ASP A 102 37.95 21.94 19.91
CA ASP A 102 39.27 21.37 20.26
C ASP A 102 39.32 21.00 21.76
N SER A 103 39.06 19.72 22.05
CA SER A 103 39.63 19.02 23.21
C SER A 103 39.62 17.51 22.94
N GLU A 104 40.81 16.94 22.78
CA GLU A 104 41.09 15.52 22.52
C GLU A 104 40.78 14.67 23.75
N ASP A 105 39.88 13.69 23.61
CA ASP A 105 39.94 12.41 24.32
C ASP A 105 39.18 11.34 23.50
N ASP A 106 39.73 10.13 23.54
CA ASP A 106 39.67 9.08 22.52
C ASP A 106 38.31 8.36 22.34
N ASP A 107 38.14 7.78 21.15
CA ASP A 107 37.13 6.81 20.70
C ASP A 107 35.66 7.27 20.57
N GLU A 108 35.30 7.74 19.36
CA GLU A 108 34.20 7.21 18.51
C GLU A 108 33.82 8.21 17.40
N ASN A 109 33.79 7.71 16.15
CA ASN A 109 32.95 8.19 15.04
C ASN A 109 33.26 9.54 14.34
N GLU A 110 33.06 9.50 13.02
CA GLU A 110 32.68 10.62 12.13
C GLU A 110 33.76 11.46 11.40
N GLU A 111 33.76 11.28 10.06
CA GLU A 111 33.97 12.27 8.98
C GLU A 111 34.52 13.66 9.35
N LEU A 112 35.58 14.12 8.67
CA LEU A 112 35.50 15.08 7.52
C LEU A 112 36.88 15.71 7.19
N ALA A 113 37.06 15.99 5.90
CA ALA A 113 37.91 17.05 5.32
C ALA A 113 39.39 16.74 5.01
N PHE A 114 39.60 15.93 3.96
CA PHE A 114 40.64 16.24 2.98
C PHE A 114 40.20 17.47 2.16
N ILE A 115 40.67 18.67 2.51
CA ILE A 115 40.71 19.80 1.57
C ILE A 115 42.16 19.98 1.13
N THR A 116 42.51 19.31 0.04
CA THR A 116 43.77 19.54 -0.66
C THR A 116 43.68 20.86 -1.41
N ARG A 117 44.29 21.88 -0.80
CA ARG A 117 44.77 23.11 -1.43
C ARG A 117 45.53 22.80 -2.71
N LYS A 118 45.18 23.47 -3.82
CA LYS A 118 46.21 23.94 -4.74
C LYS A 118 45.75 25.15 -5.56
N PHE A 119 46.68 26.12 -5.60
CA PHE A 119 46.72 27.32 -6.42
C PHE A 119 46.82 26.97 -7.90
#